data_AF-A0A8T5UMD6-F1
#
_entry.id   AF-A0A8T5UMD6-F1
#
_cell.length_a   1.000
_cell.length_b   1.000
_cell.length_c   1.000
_cell.angle_alpha   90.00
_cell.angle_beta   90.00
_cell.angle_gamma   90.00
#
_symmetry.space_group_name_H-M   'P 1'
#
loop_
_entity.id
_entity.type
_entity.pdbx_description
1 polymer ?
#
loop_
_entity_poly.entity_id
_entity_poly.type
_entity_poly.pdbx_seq_one_letter_code
_entity_poly.pdbx_strand_id
1 'polypeptide(L)'
;MGKNLKDLIDKAEEEDQTRAQLEKTVENLELKVAKLETKLKENQASSKRELVKQSDDNLESKEIILLKDIINSQNQELSQRILERKSLQQNIDDLNNELTNVKESVNDSVKDQIIMKTQNSLNNLIEDYGRLENTNISLNDEISRIENENKLLLEDTKKIQTESSNVKDIERDLKNLNKQLNDLEREKKLLEEINSTFRNKEISVEELEKTIEVFKINNLGLKKENQKLSKIIEIAEAERSRLAKFEEKVSYLENKIIGLREENEKLKPKDAILLAKTINVMEKETRDHLTPAEELEVDEKILHKKEEEVLDKSTEVVQSDELQSITRSDFYTTETGSEIPKVVKLEDSRLDEVVSTNSNEDSGYRKKICPNCGNTNKAQIREIDDKTRVIFPGFYAKKYMCGQCATEWR
;
A
#
# COMPACT_ATOMS: atom_id res chain seq x y z
N MET A 1 -24.38 -53.48 45.82
CA MET A 1 -24.75 -54.84 45.35
C MET A 1 -26.19 -54.80 44.85
N GLY A 2 -26.42 -55.18 43.60
CA GLY A 2 -27.76 -55.13 42.99
C GLY A 2 -28.72 -56.12 43.64
N LYS A 3 -30.02 -55.78 43.71
CA LYS A 3 -31.09 -56.64 44.27
C LYS A 3 -31.00 -58.10 43.82
N ASN A 4 -30.68 -58.33 42.55
CA ASN A 4 -30.54 -59.68 41.97
C ASN A 4 -29.45 -60.55 42.63
N LEU A 5 -28.37 -59.95 43.16
CA LEU A 5 -27.32 -60.71 43.82
C LEU A 5 -27.74 -61.14 45.23
N LYS A 6 -28.58 -60.34 45.89
CA LYS A 6 -29.11 -60.66 47.22
C LYS A 6 -30.15 -61.78 47.15
N ASP A 7 -31.05 -61.72 46.18
CA ASP A 7 -32.04 -62.78 45.96
C ASP A 7 -31.41 -64.15 45.62
N LEU A 8 -30.26 -64.15 44.93
CA LEU A 8 -29.50 -65.38 44.64
C LEU A 8 -28.80 -65.97 45.87
N ILE A 9 -28.30 -65.12 46.77
CA ILE A 9 -27.68 -65.55 48.03
C ILE A 9 -28.75 -66.14 48.96
N ASP A 10 -29.88 -65.43 49.13
CA ASP A 10 -30.98 -65.89 49.99
C ASP A 10 -31.54 -67.23 49.49
N LYS A 11 -31.63 -67.43 48.17
CA LYS A 11 -32.08 -68.70 47.58
C LYS A 11 -31.07 -69.85 47.76
N ALA A 12 -29.77 -69.56 47.71
CA ALA A 12 -28.73 -70.55 47.98
C ALA A 12 -28.74 -70.98 49.46
N GLU A 13 -28.97 -70.05 50.40
CA GLU A 13 -29.12 -70.37 51.82
C GLU A 13 -30.36 -71.22 52.11
N GLU A 14 -31.48 -70.98 51.42
CA GLU A 14 -32.68 -71.84 51.51
C GLU A 14 -32.40 -73.26 50.98
N GLU A 15 -31.70 -73.39 49.85
CA GLU A 15 -31.33 -74.70 49.30
C GLU A 15 -30.42 -75.49 50.26
N ASP A 16 -29.43 -74.85 50.89
CA ASP A 16 -28.57 -75.49 51.89
C ASP A 16 -29.35 -75.95 53.13
N GLN A 17 -30.35 -75.18 53.59
CA GLN A 17 -31.22 -75.59 54.69
C GLN A 17 -32.08 -76.81 54.31
N THR A 18 -32.62 -76.86 53.09
CA THR A 18 -33.40 -78.02 52.64
C THR A 18 -32.53 -79.28 52.51
N ARG A 19 -31.28 -79.13 52.07
CA ARG A 19 -30.32 -80.23 51.99
C ARG A 19 -29.97 -80.80 53.35
N ALA A 20 -29.73 -79.94 54.35
CA ALA A 20 -29.47 -80.36 55.73
C ALA A 20 -30.67 -81.12 56.35
N GLN A 21 -31.91 -80.72 56.02
CA GLN A 21 -33.10 -81.46 56.45
C GLN A 21 -33.18 -82.85 55.79
N LEU A 22 -32.86 -82.95 54.50
CA LEU A 22 -32.85 -84.23 53.78
C LEU A 22 -31.78 -85.19 54.33
N GLU A 23 -30.55 -84.71 54.60
CA GLU A 23 -29.50 -85.54 55.21
C GLU A 23 -29.95 -86.12 56.56
N LYS A 24 -30.58 -85.30 57.40
CA LYS A 24 -31.13 -85.76 58.69
C LYS A 24 -32.24 -86.80 58.53
N THR A 25 -33.03 -86.73 57.46
CA THR A 25 -34.05 -87.77 57.16
C THR A 25 -33.43 -89.07 56.68
N VAL A 26 -32.36 -89.00 55.86
CA VAL A 26 -31.64 -90.19 55.37
C VAL A 26 -31.00 -90.94 56.53
N GLU A 27 -30.28 -90.23 57.41
CA GLU A 27 -29.63 -90.82 58.59
C GLU A 27 -30.64 -91.54 59.52
N ASN A 28 -31.84 -90.96 59.67
CA ASN A 28 -32.91 -91.56 60.47
C ASN A 28 -33.54 -92.79 59.78
N LEU A 29 -33.56 -92.85 58.44
CA LEU A 29 -33.99 -94.02 57.69
C LEU A 29 -32.94 -95.15 57.78
N GLU A 30 -31.65 -94.84 57.68
CA GLU A 30 -30.57 -95.83 57.84
C GLU A 30 -30.61 -96.49 59.23
N LEU A 31 -30.82 -95.71 60.29
CA LEU A 31 -31.03 -96.24 61.65
C LEU A 31 -32.24 -97.17 61.77
N LYS A 32 -33.33 -96.89 61.03
CA LYS A 32 -34.50 -97.79 60.98
C LYS A 32 -34.22 -99.07 60.22
N VAL A 33 -33.47 -99.00 59.11
CA VAL A 33 -33.04 -100.19 58.35
C VAL A 33 -32.16 -101.09 59.21
N ALA A 34 -31.15 -100.54 59.89
CA ALA A 34 -30.31 -101.30 60.80
C ALA A 34 -31.10 -101.99 61.95
N LYS A 35 -32.14 -101.31 62.49
CA LYS A 35 -33.06 -101.89 63.47
C LYS A 35 -33.96 -102.99 62.91
N LEU A 36 -34.28 -102.96 61.62
CA LEU A 36 -35.05 -104.02 60.97
C LEU A 36 -34.16 -105.23 60.62
N GLU A 37 -32.92 -105.00 60.19
CA GLU A 37 -31.95 -106.07 59.91
C GLU A 37 -31.57 -106.86 61.16
N THR A 38 -31.41 -106.18 62.31
CA THR A 38 -31.18 -106.84 63.60
C THR A 38 -32.36 -107.72 64.01
N LYS A 39 -33.59 -107.24 63.85
CA LYS A 39 -34.81 -108.05 64.07
C LYS A 39 -34.93 -109.23 63.11
N LEU A 40 -34.43 -109.11 61.88
CA LEU A 40 -34.46 -110.18 60.90
C LEU A 40 -33.45 -111.29 61.21
N LYS A 41 -32.27 -110.93 61.73
CA LYS A 41 -31.26 -111.88 62.23
C LYS A 41 -31.73 -112.60 63.51
N GLU A 42 -32.44 -111.92 64.41
CA GLU A 42 -33.04 -112.56 65.60
C GLU A 42 -34.14 -113.57 65.23
N ASN A 43 -34.89 -113.33 64.15
CA ASN A 43 -35.89 -114.28 63.64
C ASN A 43 -35.31 -115.47 62.85
N GLN A 44 -34.09 -115.38 62.30
CA GLN A 44 -33.42 -116.51 61.63
C GLN A 44 -32.68 -117.43 62.61
N ALA A 45 -32.31 -116.96 63.80
CA ALA A 45 -31.61 -117.76 64.81
C ALA A 45 -32.53 -118.75 65.60
N SER A 46 -33.86 -118.64 65.45
CA SER A 46 -34.84 -119.53 66.09
C SER A 46 -35.28 -120.73 65.23
N SER A 47 -34.68 -120.94 64.05
CA SER A 47 -35.00 -122.06 63.14
C SER A 47 -33.75 -122.78 62.65
N LYS A 48 -33.10 -123.55 63.53
CA LYS A 48 -32.38 -124.80 63.20
C LYS A 48 -31.93 -125.51 64.48
N ARG A 49 -32.77 -126.45 64.93
CA ARG A 49 -32.39 -127.57 65.79
C ARG A 49 -32.30 -128.83 64.93
N GLU A 50 -31.49 -129.77 65.44
CA GLU A 50 -31.68 -131.23 65.44
C GLU A 50 -30.79 -132.16 64.58
N LEU A 51 -30.22 -133.14 65.34
CA LEU A 51 -29.99 -134.57 65.03
C LEU A 51 -28.73 -134.90 64.20
N VAL A 52 -27.88 -135.90 64.51
CA VAL A 52 -28.08 -137.26 65.05
C VAL A 52 -26.78 -137.80 65.72
N LYS A 53 -26.91 -138.60 66.80
CA LYS A 53 -25.90 -139.55 67.35
C LYS A 53 -26.21 -140.98 66.88
N GLN A 54 -25.19 -141.85 66.72
CA GLN A 54 -25.17 -143.33 66.86
C GLN A 54 -23.80 -143.84 66.30
N SER A 55 -23.20 -145.00 66.58
CA SER A 55 -23.04 -145.97 67.69
C SER A 55 -22.48 -147.25 67.03
N ASP A 56 -21.35 -147.77 67.54
CA ASP A 56 -20.75 -149.13 67.47
C ASP A 56 -21.01 -150.16 66.35
N ASP A 57 -19.91 -150.87 66.07
CA ASP A 57 -19.73 -152.28 65.67
C ASP A 57 -19.96 -152.78 64.23
N ASN A 58 -18.82 -152.88 63.52
CA ASN A 58 -18.20 -154.14 63.08
C ASN A 58 -18.97 -155.07 62.11
N LEU A 59 -18.78 -154.82 60.80
CA LEU A 59 -18.26 -155.78 59.80
C LEU A 59 -18.33 -155.10 58.42
N GLU A 60 -17.31 -154.29 58.13
CA GLU A 60 -17.19 -153.62 56.84
C GLU A 60 -16.36 -154.47 55.85
N SER A 61 -17.05 -154.94 54.81
CA SER A 61 -16.57 -155.75 53.68
C SER A 61 -15.38 -155.11 52.94
N LYS A 62 -14.58 -155.90 52.20
CA LYS A 62 -13.47 -155.42 51.34
C LYS A 62 -13.85 -154.25 50.42
N GLU A 63 -15.10 -154.20 49.99
CA GLU A 63 -15.68 -153.12 49.18
C GLU A 63 -15.73 -151.78 49.93
N ILE A 64 -15.95 -151.80 51.24
CA ILE A 64 -15.96 -150.60 52.09
C ILE A 64 -14.53 -150.11 52.40
N ILE A 65 -13.55 -151.01 52.47
CA ILE A 65 -12.13 -150.63 52.53
C ILE A 65 -11.72 -149.94 51.22
N LEU A 66 -12.12 -150.49 50.07
CA LEU A 66 -11.88 -149.90 48.75
C LEU A 66 -12.59 -148.55 48.58
N LEU A 67 -13.83 -148.43 49.06
CA LEU A 67 -14.56 -147.16 49.11
C LEU A 67 -13.90 -146.15 50.04
N LYS A 68 -13.39 -146.56 51.21
CA LYS A 68 -12.61 -145.69 52.11
C LYS A 68 -11.31 -145.21 51.48
N ASP A 69 -10.62 -146.07 50.73
CA ASP A 69 -9.39 -145.68 50.01
C ASP A 69 -9.70 -144.72 48.85
N ILE A 70 -10.77 -144.96 48.09
CA ILE A 70 -11.25 -144.03 47.06
C ILE A 70 -11.70 -142.71 47.68
N ILE A 71 -12.43 -142.74 48.80
CA ILE A 71 -12.86 -141.53 49.52
C ILE A 71 -11.65 -140.77 50.07
N ASN A 72 -10.64 -141.46 50.62
CA ASN A 72 -9.42 -140.83 51.10
C ASN A 72 -8.62 -140.22 49.95
N SER A 73 -8.49 -140.92 48.82
CA SER A 73 -7.85 -140.39 47.61
C SER A 73 -8.60 -139.19 47.04
N GLN A 74 -9.94 -139.26 46.96
CA GLN A 74 -10.78 -138.15 46.54
C GLN A 74 -10.71 -136.98 47.52
N ASN A 75 -10.69 -137.21 48.83
CA ASN A 75 -10.52 -136.17 49.84
C ASN A 75 -9.14 -135.51 49.77
N GLN A 76 -8.10 -136.28 49.44
CA GLN A 76 -6.75 -135.77 49.24
C GLN A 76 -6.67 -134.91 47.97
N GLU A 77 -7.26 -135.37 46.85
CA GLU A 77 -7.36 -134.58 45.62
C GLU A 77 -8.19 -133.31 45.86
N LEU A 78 -9.32 -133.41 46.58
CA LEU A 78 -10.18 -132.27 46.89
C LEU A 78 -9.49 -131.26 47.81
N SER A 79 -8.69 -131.74 48.77
CA SER A 79 -7.82 -130.88 49.59
C SER A 79 -6.74 -130.18 48.77
N GLN A 80 -6.14 -130.89 47.81
CA GLN A 80 -5.17 -130.31 46.87
C GLN A 80 -5.82 -129.26 45.95
N ARG A 81 -7.01 -129.55 45.41
CA ARG A 81 -7.82 -128.61 44.62
C ARG A 81 -8.23 -127.38 45.43
N ILE A 82 -8.55 -127.53 46.72
CA ILE A 82 -8.82 -126.41 47.62
C ILE A 82 -7.58 -125.54 47.82
N LEU A 83 -6.40 -126.16 48.01
CA LEU A 83 -5.12 -125.46 48.11
C LEU A 83 -4.78 -124.69 46.82
N GLU A 84 -4.94 -125.34 45.66
CA GLU A 84 -4.76 -124.71 44.35
C GLU A 84 -5.73 -123.55 44.15
N ARG A 85 -7.02 -123.73 44.50
CA ARG A 85 -8.02 -122.66 44.42
C ARG A 85 -7.67 -121.48 45.33
N LYS A 86 -7.16 -121.74 46.54
CA LYS A 86 -6.70 -120.68 47.45
C LYS A 86 -5.48 -119.94 46.88
N SER A 87 -4.53 -120.66 46.30
CA SER A 87 -3.38 -120.05 45.62
C SER A 87 -3.80 -119.21 44.41
N LEU A 88 -4.73 -119.71 43.58
CA LEU A 88 -5.27 -118.97 42.46
C LEU A 88 -6.05 -117.74 42.91
N GLN A 89 -6.84 -117.85 43.99
CA GLN A 89 -7.56 -116.71 44.57
C GLN A 89 -6.57 -115.64 45.07
N GLN A 90 -5.52 -116.04 45.78
CA GLN A 90 -4.47 -115.13 46.20
C GLN A 90 -3.83 -114.41 45.00
N ASN A 91 -3.50 -115.13 43.93
CA ASN A 91 -2.95 -114.53 42.71
C ASN A 91 -3.92 -113.54 42.05
N ILE A 92 -5.23 -113.84 42.07
CA ILE A 92 -6.27 -112.91 41.57
C ILE A 92 -6.31 -111.64 42.43
N ASP A 93 -6.24 -111.78 43.74
CA ASP A 93 -6.26 -110.65 44.66
C ASP A 93 -4.99 -109.79 44.49
N ASP A 94 -3.82 -110.41 44.34
CA ASP A 94 -2.54 -109.73 44.07
C ASP A 94 -2.57 -108.97 42.73
N LEU A 95 -3.06 -109.61 41.65
CA LEU A 95 -3.22 -108.96 40.35
C LEU A 95 -4.24 -107.82 40.38
N ASN A 96 -5.32 -107.95 41.14
CA ASN A 96 -6.29 -106.87 41.32
C ASN A 96 -5.67 -105.68 42.05
N ASN A 97 -4.84 -105.94 43.07
CA ASN A 97 -4.09 -104.90 43.78
C ASN A 97 -3.08 -104.19 42.85
N GLU A 98 -2.36 -104.94 42.02
CA GLU A 98 -1.49 -104.37 40.99
C GLU A 98 -2.27 -103.54 39.98
N LEU A 99 -3.42 -104.04 39.51
CA LEU A 99 -4.29 -103.32 38.58
C LEU A 99 -4.79 -102.00 39.19
N THR A 100 -5.19 -102.00 40.46
CA THR A 100 -5.58 -100.76 41.17
C THR A 100 -4.41 -99.80 41.30
N ASN A 101 -3.21 -100.28 41.65
CA ASN A 101 -2.01 -99.43 41.75
C ASN A 101 -1.63 -98.82 40.39
N VAL A 102 -1.68 -99.60 39.31
CA VAL A 102 -1.43 -99.09 37.95
C VAL A 102 -2.50 -98.09 37.55
N LYS A 103 -3.78 -98.35 37.85
CA LYS A 103 -4.88 -97.43 37.55
C LYS A 103 -4.72 -96.10 38.28
N GLU A 104 -4.35 -96.12 39.56
CA GLU A 104 -4.07 -94.92 40.34
C GLU A 104 -2.85 -94.17 39.77
N SER A 105 -1.75 -94.88 39.49
CA SER A 105 -0.54 -94.30 38.91
C SER A 105 -0.79 -93.65 37.54
N VAL A 106 -1.54 -94.31 36.65
CA VAL A 106 -1.90 -93.75 35.33
C VAL A 106 -2.83 -92.54 35.49
N ASN A 107 -3.80 -92.60 36.41
CA ASN A 107 -4.72 -91.50 36.65
C ASN A 107 -3.98 -90.26 37.17
N ASP A 108 -3.04 -90.43 38.09
CA ASP A 108 -2.24 -89.33 38.61
C ASP A 108 -1.27 -88.79 37.55
N SER A 109 -0.65 -89.66 36.75
CA SER A 109 0.18 -89.23 35.61
C SER A 109 -0.59 -88.41 34.57
N VAL A 110 -1.82 -88.82 34.23
CA VAL A 110 -2.68 -88.08 33.31
C VAL A 110 -3.12 -86.75 33.91
N LYS A 111 -3.49 -86.71 35.19
CA LYS A 111 -3.80 -85.45 35.89
C LYS A 111 -2.62 -84.50 35.87
N ASP A 112 -1.42 -84.96 36.20
CA ASP A 112 -0.20 -84.15 36.18
C ASP A 112 0.09 -83.62 34.78
N GLN A 113 -0.10 -84.44 33.74
CA GLN A 113 0.07 -83.98 32.36
C GLN A 113 -0.94 -82.90 31.97
N ILE A 114 -2.20 -83.03 32.41
CA ILE A 114 -3.23 -82.02 32.18
C ILE A 114 -2.88 -80.74 32.94
N ILE A 115 -2.50 -80.84 34.22
CA ILE A 115 -2.10 -79.72 35.07
C ILE A 115 -0.91 -78.97 34.46
N MET A 116 0.12 -79.68 33.99
CA MET A 116 1.27 -79.04 33.34
C MET A 116 0.86 -78.31 32.05
N LYS A 117 0.00 -78.91 31.22
CA LYS A 117 -0.46 -78.27 29.98
C LYS A 117 -1.30 -77.02 30.26
N THR A 118 -2.21 -77.08 31.22
CA THR A 118 -3.05 -75.92 31.59
C THR A 118 -2.21 -74.84 32.25
N GLN A 119 -1.25 -75.19 33.10
CA GLN A 119 -0.38 -74.23 33.76
C GLN A 119 0.57 -73.53 32.76
N ASN A 120 1.12 -74.27 31.79
CA ASN A 120 1.89 -73.67 30.70
C ASN A 120 1.04 -72.73 29.84
N SER A 121 -0.18 -73.14 29.49
CA SER A 121 -1.11 -72.29 28.75
C SER A 121 -1.48 -71.02 29.52
N LEU A 122 -1.67 -71.13 30.84
CA LEU A 122 -1.98 -70.00 31.71
C LEU A 122 -0.80 -69.03 31.79
N ASN A 123 0.42 -69.54 31.96
CA ASN A 123 1.63 -68.72 32.01
C ASN A 123 1.84 -67.92 30.72
N ASN A 124 1.63 -68.55 29.55
CA ASN A 124 1.70 -67.84 28.27
C ASN A 124 0.66 -66.72 28.18
N LEU A 125 -0.56 -66.98 28.65
CA LEU A 125 -1.63 -65.98 28.65
C LEU A 125 -1.29 -64.81 29.58
N ILE A 126 -0.73 -65.08 30.77
CA ILE A 126 -0.26 -64.04 31.71
C ILE A 126 0.84 -63.19 31.05
N GLU A 127 1.78 -63.82 30.36
CA GLU A 127 2.83 -63.09 29.65
C GLU A 127 2.27 -62.20 28.54
N ASP A 128 1.34 -62.71 27.74
CA ASP A 128 0.66 -61.94 26.69
C ASP A 128 -0.14 -60.76 27.26
N TYR A 129 -0.85 -60.97 28.38
CA TYR A 129 -1.54 -59.88 29.09
C TYR A 129 -0.57 -58.82 29.59
N GLY A 130 0.58 -59.22 30.17
CA GLY A 130 1.61 -58.27 30.60
C GLY A 130 2.21 -57.47 29.44
N ARG A 131 2.42 -58.10 28.28
CA ARG A 131 2.85 -57.41 27.06
C ARG A 131 1.80 -56.40 26.60
N LEU A 132 0.53 -56.79 26.57
CA LEU A 132 -0.58 -55.92 26.18
C LEU A 132 -0.73 -54.73 27.14
N GLU A 133 -0.63 -54.96 28.45
CA GLU A 133 -0.69 -53.91 29.46
C GLU A 133 0.44 -52.88 29.27
N ASN A 134 1.67 -53.34 29.06
CA ASN A 134 2.81 -52.46 28.77
C ASN A 134 2.60 -51.65 27.49
N THR A 135 2.07 -52.27 26.43
CA THR A 135 1.75 -51.52 25.20
C THR A 135 0.66 -50.48 25.42
N ASN A 136 -0.34 -50.77 26.25
CA ASN A 136 -1.43 -49.86 26.55
C ASN A 136 -0.94 -48.65 27.38
N ILE A 137 -0.06 -48.88 28.35
CA ILE A 137 0.62 -47.80 29.10
C ILE A 137 1.40 -46.91 28.13
N SER A 138 2.24 -47.50 27.27
CA SER A 138 3.03 -46.74 26.29
C SER A 138 2.15 -45.92 25.33
N LEU A 139 1.00 -46.45 24.91
CA LEU A 139 0.06 -45.73 24.04
C LEU A 139 -0.63 -44.57 24.78
N ASN A 140 -0.99 -44.73 26.05
CA ASN A 140 -1.58 -43.64 26.83
C ASN A 140 -0.58 -42.50 27.09
N ASP A 141 0.69 -42.83 27.32
CA ASP A 141 1.76 -41.82 27.44
C ASP A 141 1.94 -41.06 26.12
N GLU A 142 1.89 -41.76 24.99
CA GLU A 142 1.94 -41.16 23.65
C GLU A 142 0.76 -40.23 23.39
N ILE A 143 -0.46 -40.66 23.71
CA ILE A 143 -1.68 -39.84 23.61
C ILE A 143 -1.53 -38.56 24.44
N SER A 144 -1.08 -38.70 25.69
CA SER A 144 -0.87 -37.56 26.59
C SER A 144 0.17 -36.58 26.05
N ARG A 145 1.23 -37.09 25.40
CA ARG A 145 2.24 -36.24 24.75
C ARG A 145 1.63 -35.47 23.57
N ILE A 146 0.88 -36.14 22.70
CA ILE A 146 0.24 -35.53 21.53
C ILE A 146 -0.81 -34.49 21.96
N GLU A 147 -1.58 -34.75 23.01
CA GLU A 147 -2.55 -33.78 23.54
C GLU A 147 -1.89 -32.49 24.03
N ASN A 148 -0.75 -32.60 24.73
CA ASN A 148 0.02 -31.45 25.18
C ASN A 148 0.62 -30.67 23.99
N GLU A 149 1.13 -31.36 22.97
CA GLU A 149 1.64 -30.74 21.75
C GLU A 149 0.54 -29.97 21.01
N ASN A 150 -0.65 -30.58 20.86
CA ASN A 150 -1.81 -29.91 20.26
C ASN A 150 -2.24 -28.67 21.03
N LYS A 151 -2.15 -28.68 22.36
CA LYS A 151 -2.45 -27.52 23.20
C LYS A 151 -1.46 -26.38 22.94
N LEU A 152 -0.16 -26.68 22.86
CA LEU A 152 0.88 -25.69 22.55
C LEU A 152 0.69 -25.09 21.15
N LEU A 153 0.44 -25.93 20.14
CA LEU A 153 0.18 -25.48 18.76
C LEU A 153 -1.05 -24.56 18.69
N LEU A 154 -2.09 -24.82 19.49
CA LEU A 154 -3.29 -24.00 19.54
C LEU A 154 -3.05 -22.65 20.22
N GLU A 155 -2.17 -22.59 21.23
CA GLU A 155 -1.71 -21.33 21.82
C GLU A 155 -0.88 -20.51 20.84
N ASP A 156 0.04 -21.14 20.11
CA ASP A 156 0.85 -20.45 19.10
C ASP A 156 0.01 -19.96 17.92
N THR A 157 -0.99 -20.72 17.50
CA THR A 157 -1.96 -20.28 16.48
C THR A 157 -2.70 -19.01 16.94
N LYS A 158 -3.09 -18.92 18.22
CA LYS A 158 -3.71 -17.71 18.77
C LYS A 158 -2.75 -16.52 18.78
N LYS A 159 -1.48 -16.71 19.14
CA LYS A 159 -0.45 -15.66 19.08
C LYS A 159 -0.28 -15.16 17.65
N ILE A 160 -0.11 -16.06 16.69
CA ILE A 160 0.00 -15.73 15.26
C ILE A 160 -1.23 -14.97 14.78
N GLN A 161 -2.43 -15.34 15.24
CA GLN A 161 -3.66 -14.62 14.89
C GLN A 161 -3.65 -13.18 15.41
N THR A 162 -3.19 -12.94 16.66
CA THR A 162 -3.06 -11.59 17.21
C THR A 162 -1.97 -10.76 16.53
N GLU A 163 -0.84 -11.37 16.17
CA GLU A 163 0.21 -10.72 15.39
C GLU A 163 -0.27 -10.38 13.98
N SER A 164 -1.06 -11.25 13.35
CA SER A 164 -1.66 -10.99 12.05
C SER A 164 -2.62 -9.80 12.06
N SER A 165 -3.41 -9.59 13.13
CA SER A 165 -4.20 -8.37 13.28
C SER A 165 -3.34 -7.13 13.42
N ASN A 166 -2.26 -7.19 14.21
CA ASN A 166 -1.35 -6.07 14.40
C ASN A 166 -0.65 -5.68 13.09
N VAL A 167 -0.23 -6.66 12.28
CA VAL A 167 0.36 -6.42 10.95
C VAL A 167 -0.62 -5.69 10.03
N LYS A 168 -1.91 -6.09 10.02
CA LYS A 168 -2.93 -5.40 9.22
C LYS A 168 -3.15 -3.94 9.63
N ASP A 169 -3.03 -3.65 10.92
CA ASP A 169 -3.14 -2.28 11.42
C ASP A 169 -1.92 -1.44 10.99
N ILE A 170 -0.71 -1.99 11.10
CA ILE A 170 0.52 -1.35 10.60
C ILE A 170 0.46 -1.10 9.09
N GLU A 171 -0.05 -2.05 8.30
CA GLU A 171 -0.24 -1.88 6.85
C GLU A 171 -1.20 -0.73 6.52
N ARG A 172 -2.26 -0.55 7.31
CA ARG A 172 -3.20 0.57 7.16
C ARG A 172 -2.51 1.90 7.44
N ASP A 173 -1.71 1.96 8.49
CA ASP A 173 -0.97 3.16 8.86
C ASP A 173 0.11 3.52 7.83
N LEU A 174 0.84 2.52 7.31
CA LEU A 174 1.79 2.72 6.20
C LEU A 174 1.11 3.29 4.96
N LYS A 175 -0.09 2.80 4.62
CA LYS A 175 -0.86 3.33 3.49
C LYS A 175 -1.28 4.79 3.71
N ASN A 176 -1.68 5.14 4.93
CA ASN A 176 -2.04 6.51 5.30
C ASN A 176 -0.83 7.45 5.25
N LEU A 177 0.32 7.04 5.82
CA LEU A 177 1.57 7.80 5.78
C LEU A 177 2.06 7.98 4.33
N ASN A 178 1.96 6.95 3.50
CA ASN A 178 2.32 7.07 2.08
C ASN A 178 1.42 8.06 1.34
N LYS A 179 0.13 8.14 1.69
CA LYS A 179 -0.77 9.17 1.13
C LYS A 179 -0.31 10.58 1.55
N GLN A 180 -0.01 10.77 2.84
CA GLN A 180 0.49 12.05 3.35
C GLN A 180 1.82 12.46 2.68
N LEU A 181 2.73 11.51 2.47
CA LEU A 181 4.00 11.76 1.77
C LEU A 181 3.77 12.24 0.33
N ASN A 182 2.86 11.60 -0.40
CA ASN A 182 2.51 12.01 -1.75
C ASN A 182 1.86 13.40 -1.79
N ASP A 183 1.04 13.75 -0.79
CA ASP A 183 0.41 15.07 -0.71
C ASP A 183 1.47 16.16 -0.44
N LEU A 184 2.42 15.91 0.48
CA LEU A 184 3.56 16.80 0.74
C LEU A 184 4.50 16.95 -0.47
N GLU A 185 4.70 15.88 -1.25
CA GLU A 185 5.52 15.95 -2.46
C GLU A 185 4.88 16.83 -3.55
N ARG A 186 3.55 16.80 -3.67
CA ARG A 186 2.81 17.73 -4.54
C ARG A 186 2.93 19.17 -4.05
N GLU A 187 2.77 19.40 -2.74
CA GLU A 187 2.93 20.73 -2.15
C GLU A 187 4.33 21.29 -2.39
N LYS A 188 5.37 20.48 -2.19
CA LYS A 188 6.76 20.85 -2.49
C LYS A 188 6.92 21.28 -3.96
N LYS A 189 6.35 20.53 -4.90
CA LYS A 189 6.42 20.88 -6.33
C LYS A 189 5.74 22.22 -6.63
N LEU A 190 4.59 22.50 -6.02
CA LEU A 190 3.92 23.80 -6.16
C LEU A 190 4.77 24.94 -5.60
N LEU A 191 5.43 24.73 -4.46
CA LEU A 191 6.35 25.72 -3.89
C LEU A 191 7.58 25.97 -4.79
N GLU A 192 8.12 24.92 -5.44
CA GLU A 192 9.19 25.05 -6.43
C GLU A 192 8.75 25.88 -7.65
N GLU A 193 7.55 25.63 -8.17
CA GLU A 193 6.96 26.42 -9.26
C GLU A 193 6.78 27.89 -8.83
N ILE A 194 6.20 28.15 -7.66
CA ILE A 194 6.05 29.50 -7.11
C ILE A 194 7.41 30.21 -6.99
N ASN A 195 8.43 29.54 -6.44
CA ASN A 195 9.78 30.11 -6.34
C ASN A 195 10.39 30.45 -7.71
N SER A 196 10.15 29.63 -8.74
CA SER A 196 10.60 29.95 -10.09
C SER A 196 9.94 31.22 -10.63
N THR A 197 8.64 31.43 -10.34
CA THR A 197 7.94 32.66 -10.73
C THR A 197 8.46 33.89 -10.00
N PHE A 198 8.82 33.76 -8.71
CA PHE A 198 9.42 34.84 -7.95
C PHE A 198 10.80 35.24 -8.49
N ARG A 199 11.65 34.26 -8.83
CA ARG A 199 12.95 34.55 -9.47
C ARG A 199 12.79 35.29 -10.81
N ASN A 200 11.82 34.91 -11.63
CA ASN A 200 11.55 35.61 -12.88
C ASN A 200 11.07 37.04 -12.64
N LYS A 201 10.23 37.26 -11.62
CA LYS A 201 9.79 38.60 -11.21
C LYS A 201 10.94 39.43 -10.67
N GLU A 202 11.87 38.83 -9.91
CA GLU A 202 13.07 39.50 -9.40
C GLU A 202 13.95 40.02 -10.55
N ILE A 203 14.19 39.20 -11.59
CA ILE A 203 14.90 39.63 -12.80
C ILE A 203 14.19 40.81 -13.48
N SER A 204 12.86 40.74 -13.63
CA SER A 204 12.08 41.82 -14.23
C SER A 204 12.13 43.11 -13.43
N VAL A 205 12.14 43.02 -12.09
CA VAL A 205 12.32 44.19 -11.21
C VAL A 205 13.71 44.80 -11.41
N GLU A 206 14.76 43.98 -11.49
CA GLU A 206 16.14 44.46 -11.73
C GLU A 206 16.26 45.19 -13.09
N GLU A 207 15.58 44.71 -14.13
CA GLU A 207 15.51 45.39 -15.44
C GLU A 207 14.78 46.74 -15.38
N LEU A 208 13.67 46.80 -14.63
CA LEU A 208 12.93 48.04 -14.40
C LEU A 208 13.76 49.05 -13.61
N GLU A 209 14.52 48.60 -12.60
CA GLU A 209 15.42 49.46 -11.83
C GLU A 209 16.54 50.04 -12.71
N LYS A 210 17.15 49.24 -13.59
CA LYS A 210 18.12 49.72 -14.59
C LYS A 210 17.51 50.77 -15.51
N THR A 211 16.28 50.54 -15.97
CA THR A 211 15.56 51.49 -16.84
C THR A 211 15.24 52.80 -16.13
N ILE A 212 14.83 52.74 -14.86
CA ILE A 212 14.60 53.92 -14.02
C ILE A 212 15.90 54.72 -13.86
N GLU A 213 17.04 54.06 -13.66
CA GLU A 213 18.32 54.74 -13.53
C GLU A 213 18.74 55.46 -14.81
N VAL A 214 18.54 54.84 -15.98
CA VAL A 214 18.73 55.50 -17.29
C VAL A 214 17.84 56.74 -17.42
N PHE A 215 16.56 56.64 -17.04
CA PHE A 215 15.65 57.81 -17.09
C PHE A 215 16.06 58.92 -16.13
N LYS A 216 16.59 58.61 -14.94
CA LYS A 216 17.14 59.63 -14.04
C LYS A 216 18.30 60.38 -14.67
N ILE A 217 19.25 59.66 -15.29
CA ILE A 217 20.40 60.26 -15.98
C ILE A 217 19.92 61.18 -17.12
N ASN A 218 18.97 60.72 -17.94
CA ASN A 218 18.40 61.50 -19.03
C ASN A 218 17.68 62.77 -18.53
N ASN A 219 16.89 62.66 -17.47
CA ASN A 219 16.20 63.82 -16.86
C ASN A 219 17.21 64.85 -16.30
N LEU A 220 18.32 64.39 -15.71
CA LEU A 220 19.40 65.29 -15.30
C LEU A 220 20.05 66.01 -16.49
N GLY A 221 20.23 65.31 -17.61
CA GLY A 221 20.71 65.89 -18.88
C GLY A 221 19.78 66.99 -19.40
N LEU A 222 18.49 66.67 -19.56
CA LEU A 222 17.47 67.62 -20.02
C LEU A 222 17.34 68.83 -19.09
N LYS A 223 17.48 68.64 -17.77
CA LYS A 223 17.48 69.75 -16.81
C LYS A 223 18.65 70.71 -17.05
N LYS A 224 19.84 70.20 -17.36
CA LYS A 224 21.01 71.04 -17.70
C LYS A 224 20.80 71.78 -19.02
N GLU A 225 20.21 71.13 -20.03
CA GLU A 225 19.86 71.77 -21.30
C GLU A 225 18.82 72.88 -21.12
N ASN A 226 17.74 72.62 -20.37
CA ASN A 226 16.75 73.63 -20.05
C ASN A 226 17.36 74.83 -19.33
N GLN A 227 18.31 74.62 -18.42
CA GLN A 227 19.05 75.72 -17.79
C GLN A 227 19.91 76.51 -18.79
N LYS A 228 20.54 75.85 -19.76
CA LYS A 228 21.28 76.53 -20.83
C LYS A 228 20.34 77.35 -21.72
N LEU A 229 19.23 76.77 -22.16
CA LEU A 229 18.22 77.45 -22.97
C LEU A 229 17.63 78.65 -22.24
N SER A 230 17.35 78.53 -20.94
CA SER A 230 16.89 79.66 -20.11
C SER A 230 17.87 80.84 -20.14
N LYS A 231 19.17 80.57 -20.00
CA LYS A 231 20.21 81.62 -20.11
C LYS A 231 20.28 82.23 -21.50
N ILE A 232 20.12 81.43 -22.56
CA ILE A 232 20.10 81.94 -23.94
C ILE A 232 18.89 82.86 -24.14
N ILE A 233 17.71 82.50 -23.61
CA ILE A 233 16.51 83.32 -23.67
C ILE A 233 16.74 84.66 -22.93
N GLU A 234 17.31 84.63 -21.72
CA GLU A 234 17.64 85.84 -20.96
C GLU A 234 18.58 86.78 -21.74
N ILE A 235 19.60 86.22 -22.41
CA ILE A 235 20.51 86.99 -23.27
C ILE A 235 19.77 87.61 -24.45
N ALA A 236 18.94 86.82 -25.16
CA ALA A 236 18.17 87.29 -26.31
C ALA A 236 17.14 88.37 -25.92
N GLU A 237 16.52 88.27 -24.75
CA GLU A 237 15.61 89.31 -24.22
C GLU A 237 16.35 90.60 -23.89
N ALA A 238 17.57 90.50 -23.34
CA ALA A 238 18.42 91.66 -23.11
C ALA A 238 18.84 92.34 -24.42
N GLU A 239 19.17 91.56 -25.46
CA GLU A 239 19.48 92.08 -26.79
C GLU A 239 18.27 92.73 -27.45
N ARG A 240 17.10 92.09 -27.39
CA ARG A 240 15.84 92.67 -27.87
C ARG A 240 15.54 94.01 -27.19
N SER A 241 15.78 94.11 -25.89
CA SER A 241 15.62 95.36 -25.12
C SER A 241 16.62 96.45 -25.56
N ARG A 242 17.83 96.06 -25.99
CA ARG A 242 18.80 97.01 -26.58
C ARG A 242 18.35 97.46 -27.98
N LEU A 243 17.87 96.53 -28.81
CA LEU A 243 17.35 96.82 -30.15
C LEU A 243 16.13 97.75 -30.09
N ALA A 244 15.21 97.54 -29.14
CA ALA A 244 14.06 98.43 -28.93
C ALA A 244 14.47 99.90 -28.70
N LYS A 245 15.57 100.15 -27.95
CA LYS A 245 16.11 101.52 -27.78
C LYS A 245 16.67 102.10 -29.08
N PHE A 246 17.27 101.27 -29.92
CA PHE A 246 17.71 101.71 -31.24
C PHE A 246 16.53 101.98 -32.16
N GLU A 247 15.47 101.16 -32.14
CA GLU A 247 14.23 101.38 -32.87
C GLU A 247 13.55 102.70 -32.46
N GLU A 248 13.48 103.00 -31.15
CA GLU A 248 12.97 104.29 -30.66
C GLU A 248 13.79 105.47 -31.19
N LYS A 249 15.14 105.35 -31.21
CA LYS A 249 16.03 106.39 -31.75
C LYS A 249 15.85 106.55 -33.25
N VAL A 250 15.70 105.46 -33.99
CA VAL A 250 15.40 105.47 -35.43
C VAL A 250 14.07 106.17 -35.67
N SER A 251 13.01 105.81 -34.94
CA SER A 251 11.70 106.45 -35.05
C SER A 251 11.75 107.96 -34.75
N TYR A 252 12.52 108.38 -33.73
CA TYR A 252 12.75 109.80 -33.47
C TYR A 252 13.44 110.52 -34.63
N LEU A 253 14.49 109.91 -35.20
CA LEU A 253 15.22 110.48 -36.34
C LEU A 253 14.35 110.54 -37.60
N GLU A 254 13.56 109.51 -37.88
CA GLU A 254 12.59 109.48 -38.98
C GLU A 254 11.58 110.62 -38.84
N ASN A 255 10.98 110.79 -37.65
CA ASN A 255 10.06 111.89 -37.37
C ASN A 255 10.73 113.26 -37.53
N LYS A 256 11.99 113.40 -37.09
CA LYS A 256 12.77 114.65 -37.26
C LYS A 256 13.06 114.94 -38.73
N ILE A 257 13.40 113.93 -39.53
CA ILE A 257 13.61 114.07 -40.98
C ILE A 257 12.30 114.51 -41.65
N ILE A 258 11.17 113.92 -41.28
CA ILE A 258 9.85 114.33 -41.78
C ILE A 258 9.59 115.81 -41.46
N GLY A 259 9.78 116.23 -40.21
CA GLY A 259 9.62 117.62 -39.80
C GLY A 259 10.55 118.60 -40.54
N LEU A 260 11.83 118.24 -40.71
CA LEU A 260 12.78 119.05 -41.50
C LEU A 260 12.39 119.13 -42.97
N ARG A 261 11.86 118.04 -43.57
CA ARG A 261 11.33 118.07 -44.93
C ARG A 261 10.15 119.02 -45.05
N GLU A 262 9.23 119.00 -44.09
CA GLU A 262 8.09 119.92 -44.05
C GLU A 262 8.52 121.39 -43.89
N GLU A 263 9.51 121.67 -43.04
CA GLU A 263 10.09 123.01 -42.89
C GLU A 263 10.77 123.47 -44.18
N ASN A 264 11.55 122.60 -44.81
CA ASN A 264 12.22 122.89 -46.07
C ASN A 264 11.19 123.17 -47.19
N GLU A 265 10.11 122.39 -47.27
CA GLU A 265 8.97 122.67 -48.16
C GLU A 265 8.34 124.05 -47.92
N LYS A 266 8.23 124.51 -46.66
CA LYS A 266 7.75 125.86 -46.33
C LYS A 266 8.76 126.97 -46.68
N LEU A 267 10.05 126.67 -46.70
CA LEU A 267 11.12 127.61 -47.06
C LEU A 267 11.27 127.75 -48.58
N LYS A 268 11.05 126.68 -49.36
CA LYS A 268 11.07 126.72 -50.84
C LYS A 268 10.35 127.93 -51.45
N PRO A 269 9.09 128.29 -51.09
CA PRO A 269 8.44 129.48 -51.63
C PRO A 269 9.09 130.79 -51.16
N LYS A 270 9.65 130.85 -49.95
CA LYS A 270 10.38 132.04 -49.46
C LYS A 270 11.70 132.23 -50.19
N ASP A 271 12.42 131.14 -50.42
CA ASP A 271 13.65 131.14 -51.22
C ASP A 271 13.35 131.46 -52.68
N ALA A 272 12.24 130.96 -53.24
CA ALA A 272 11.78 131.37 -54.57
C ALA A 272 11.45 132.87 -54.63
N ILE A 273 10.88 133.46 -53.57
CA ILE A 273 10.63 134.91 -53.47
C ILE A 273 11.95 135.70 -53.31
N LEU A 274 12.90 135.21 -52.51
CA LEU A 274 14.21 135.83 -52.34
C LEU A 274 15.02 135.76 -53.62
N LEU A 275 15.05 134.61 -54.30
CA LEU A 275 15.64 134.46 -55.64
C LEU A 275 14.96 135.39 -56.64
N ALA A 276 13.63 135.50 -56.65
CA ALA A 276 12.92 136.45 -57.50
C ALA A 276 13.28 137.92 -57.16
N LYS A 277 13.54 138.24 -55.89
CA LYS A 277 14.04 139.56 -55.46
C LYS A 277 15.50 139.79 -55.85
N THR A 278 16.38 138.81 -55.72
CA THR A 278 17.79 138.92 -56.09
C THR A 278 17.95 139.00 -57.61
N ILE A 279 17.16 138.24 -58.36
CA ILE A 279 17.06 138.39 -59.82
C ILE A 279 16.57 139.80 -60.15
N ASN A 280 15.55 140.33 -59.46
CA ASN A 280 15.11 141.73 -59.64
C ASN A 280 16.16 142.78 -59.22
N VAL A 281 17.05 142.50 -58.25
CA VAL A 281 18.12 143.41 -57.83
C VAL A 281 19.28 143.37 -58.83
N MET A 282 19.66 142.19 -59.32
CA MET A 282 20.64 142.07 -60.40
C MET A 282 20.12 142.67 -61.72
N GLU A 283 18.83 142.53 -62.02
CA GLU A 283 18.18 143.18 -63.17
C GLU A 283 18.07 144.71 -63.02
N LYS A 284 18.26 145.28 -61.81
CA LYS A 284 18.19 146.73 -61.54
C LYS A 284 19.55 147.42 -61.47
N GLU A 285 20.65 146.68 -61.30
CA GLU A 285 22.03 147.21 -61.28
C GLU A 285 22.86 146.88 -62.53
N THR A 286 22.27 146.23 -63.54
CA THR A 286 22.91 146.03 -64.86
C THR A 286 22.01 146.49 -66.01
N ARG A 287 21.75 147.80 -66.07
CA ARG A 287 21.57 148.52 -67.34
C ARG A 287 22.74 149.46 -67.49
N ASP A 288 23.36 149.39 -68.66
CA ASP A 288 24.47 150.21 -69.15
C ASP A 288 25.87 149.69 -68.76
N HIS A 289 26.34 148.63 -69.45
CA HIS A 289 27.62 148.64 -70.18
C HIS A 289 27.77 147.39 -71.09
N LEU A 290 27.63 147.65 -72.38
CA LEU A 290 28.13 147.02 -73.61
C LEU A 290 29.19 145.88 -73.56
N THR A 291 28.86 144.75 -74.21
CA THR A 291 29.61 143.96 -75.27
C THR A 291 31.00 143.34 -74.98
N PRO A 292 31.57 142.48 -75.87
CA PRO A 292 31.12 141.20 -76.46
C PRO A 292 32.21 140.09 -76.36
N ALA A 293 31.96 138.88 -76.92
CA ALA A 293 32.88 137.72 -77.04
C ALA A 293 33.12 136.95 -75.70
N GLU A 294 33.33 135.64 -75.64
CA GLU A 294 34.09 134.76 -76.53
C GLU A 294 33.70 133.28 -76.23
N GLU A 295 33.90 132.43 -77.23
CA GLU A 295 33.82 130.96 -77.17
C GLU A 295 34.72 130.38 -76.07
N LEU A 296 34.37 129.22 -75.51
CA LEU A 296 35.31 128.16 -75.12
C LEU A 296 34.52 126.89 -74.70
N GLU A 297 34.49 125.91 -75.61
CA GLU A 297 34.59 124.50 -75.24
C GLU A 297 35.94 124.25 -74.54
N VAL A 298 35.94 123.41 -73.49
CA VAL A 298 37.02 122.55 -72.93
C VAL A 298 36.37 121.95 -71.65
N ASP A 299 36.05 120.65 -71.56
CA ASP A 299 36.89 119.45 -71.51
C ASP A 299 37.76 119.35 -70.22
N GLU A 300 38.05 118.12 -69.79
CA GLU A 300 38.70 117.70 -68.51
C GLU A 300 37.73 117.36 -67.35
N LYS A 301 37.34 116.09 -67.12
CA LYS A 301 38.13 114.89 -66.75
C LYS A 301 39.07 115.11 -65.55
N ILE A 302 38.93 114.17 -64.59
CA ILE A 302 39.89 113.76 -63.53
C ILE A 302 39.71 114.45 -62.16
N LEU A 303 39.19 113.71 -61.17
CA LEU A 303 40.05 113.27 -60.05
C LEU A 303 39.45 112.11 -59.22
N HIS A 304 40.24 111.04 -59.21
CA HIS A 304 40.40 109.91 -58.26
C HIS A 304 39.19 109.11 -57.73
N LYS A 305 39.04 107.81 -58.08
CA LYS A 305 39.91 106.64 -57.78
C LYS A 305 39.77 106.18 -56.32
N LYS A 306 38.96 105.13 -56.09
CA LYS A 306 39.19 103.95 -55.22
C LYS A 306 37.91 103.08 -55.13
N GLU A 307 37.92 101.93 -55.80
CA GLU A 307 37.94 100.58 -55.18
C GLU A 307 36.52 100.12 -54.77
N GLU A 308 35.68 99.62 -55.68
CA GLU A 308 35.58 98.18 -56.00
C GLU A 308 36.92 97.45 -55.93
N GLU A 309 37.11 96.62 -54.88
CA GLU A 309 37.97 95.41 -54.77
C GLU A 309 38.46 95.19 -53.32
N VAL A 310 37.64 94.52 -52.51
CA VAL A 310 38.05 93.67 -51.37
C VAL A 310 37.05 92.52 -51.38
N LEU A 311 37.21 91.51 -52.24
CA LEU A 311 38.11 90.36 -52.05
C LEU A 311 38.11 89.85 -50.59
N ASP A 312 37.20 88.91 -50.34
CA ASP A 312 37.58 87.55 -49.93
C ASP A 312 38.88 87.46 -49.11
N LYS A 313 38.75 87.48 -47.77
CA LYS A 313 39.69 86.90 -46.78
C LYS A 313 39.23 87.20 -45.35
N SER A 314 38.44 86.28 -44.80
CA SER A 314 38.44 85.95 -43.36
C SER A 314 37.81 84.57 -43.19
N THR A 315 38.32 83.64 -43.98
CA THR A 315 38.38 82.22 -43.62
C THR A 315 39.82 81.96 -43.22
N GLU A 316 39.98 81.10 -42.22
CA GLU A 316 41.21 80.42 -41.80
C GLU A 316 41.90 80.91 -40.49
N VAL A 317 42.05 79.90 -39.62
CA VAL A 317 43.03 79.71 -38.55
C VAL A 317 42.76 80.37 -37.19
N VAL A 318 41.96 79.68 -36.37
CA VAL A 318 42.46 79.23 -35.06
C VAL A 318 42.34 77.71 -35.03
N GLN A 319 43.40 77.04 -35.48
CA GLN A 319 43.76 75.72 -35.01
C GLN A 319 44.41 75.89 -33.64
N SER A 320 43.83 75.24 -32.64
CA SER A 320 44.60 74.66 -31.54
C SER A 320 44.18 73.21 -31.47
N ASP A 321 45.16 72.34 -31.68
CA ASP A 321 45.12 70.90 -31.55
C ASP A 321 44.82 70.41 -30.13
N GLU A 322 44.61 69.08 -30.03
CA GLU A 322 44.54 68.21 -28.85
C GLU A 322 43.18 68.19 -28.11
N LEU A 323 42.38 67.12 -28.10
CA LEU A 323 42.70 65.70 -28.05
C LEU A 323 41.58 64.83 -28.66
N GLN A 324 41.98 63.93 -29.55
CA GLN A 324 41.27 62.70 -29.86
C GLN A 324 41.55 61.64 -28.79
N SER A 325 40.51 60.99 -28.30
CA SER A 325 40.51 59.55 -27.98
C SER A 325 39.04 59.09 -28.11
N ILE A 326 38.69 58.45 -29.23
CA ILE A 326 38.68 56.99 -29.42
C ILE A 326 37.83 56.30 -28.36
N THR A 327 36.57 56.01 -28.70
CA THR A 327 36.04 54.65 -28.58
C THR A 327 35.07 54.37 -29.73
N ARG A 328 35.47 53.46 -30.61
CA ARG A 328 34.63 52.82 -31.63
C ARG A 328 33.40 52.20 -30.98
N SER A 329 32.20 52.52 -31.47
CA SER A 329 31.03 51.65 -31.33
C SER A 329 30.65 51.15 -32.71
N ASP A 330 31.07 49.93 -33.02
CA ASP A 330 30.67 49.19 -34.21
C ASP A 330 29.15 48.98 -34.17
N PHE A 331 28.46 49.74 -35.02
CA PHE A 331 27.09 49.47 -35.46
C PHE A 331 27.17 48.45 -36.59
N TYR A 332 26.80 47.20 -36.32
CA TYR A 332 26.38 46.27 -37.37
C TYR A 332 24.86 46.28 -37.45
N THR A 333 24.34 46.72 -38.60
CA THR A 333 22.99 46.42 -39.06
C THR A 333 23.13 45.78 -40.42
N THR A 334 22.72 44.51 -40.55
CA THR A 334 21.95 43.99 -41.70
C THR A 334 21.43 42.58 -41.38
N GLU A 335 20.10 42.48 -41.35
CA GLU A 335 19.25 41.43 -41.94
C GLU A 335 19.46 39.96 -41.55
N THR A 336 18.48 39.36 -40.88
CA THR A 336 17.44 38.49 -41.49
C THR A 336 16.73 37.62 -40.45
N GLY A 337 15.39 37.61 -40.49
CA GLY A 337 14.59 36.45 -40.11
C GLY A 337 13.87 36.50 -38.76
N SER A 338 12.53 36.43 -38.85
CA SER A 338 11.62 35.70 -37.95
C SER A 338 10.56 36.55 -37.21
N GLU A 339 9.40 36.58 -37.87
CA GLU A 339 8.07 36.33 -37.32
C GLU A 339 7.56 37.14 -36.11
N ILE A 340 6.61 38.01 -36.46
CA ILE A 340 5.62 38.72 -35.65
C ILE A 340 4.85 37.76 -34.72
N PRO A 341 4.57 38.15 -33.46
CA PRO A 341 3.31 37.82 -32.82
C PRO A 341 2.39 39.03 -32.74
N LYS A 342 1.18 38.81 -33.23
CA LYS A 342 -0.02 39.65 -33.19
C LYS A 342 -0.23 40.33 -31.84
N VAL A 343 -0.35 41.65 -31.90
CA VAL A 343 -1.01 42.49 -30.90
C VAL A 343 -2.47 42.04 -30.76
N VAL A 344 -2.83 41.47 -29.61
CA VAL A 344 -4.23 41.24 -29.22
C VAL A 344 -4.70 42.46 -28.43
N LYS A 345 -5.75 43.08 -28.96
CA LYS A 345 -6.51 44.18 -28.37
C LYS A 345 -6.94 43.83 -26.95
N LEU A 346 -6.62 44.72 -26.02
CA LEU A 346 -7.24 44.81 -24.71
C LEU A 346 -8.58 45.54 -24.91
N GLU A 347 -9.68 44.78 -24.96
CA GLU A 347 -11.03 45.35 -24.82
C GLU A 347 -11.36 45.42 -23.33
N ASP A 348 -11.52 46.66 -22.90
CA ASP A 348 -12.05 47.07 -21.60
C ASP A 348 -13.57 46.82 -21.63
N SER A 349 -14.08 46.03 -20.70
CA SER A 349 -15.51 45.85 -20.50
C SER A 349 -15.80 45.68 -19.01
N ARG A 350 -16.21 46.81 -18.41
CA ARG A 350 -17.07 46.87 -17.23
C ARG A 350 -18.31 45.99 -17.44
N LEU A 351 -18.71 45.24 -16.41
CA LEU A 351 -20.03 45.29 -15.76
C LEU A 351 -20.15 44.18 -14.69
N ASP A 352 -20.48 44.64 -13.48
CA ASP A 352 -21.45 44.14 -12.48
C ASP A 352 -21.50 42.70 -11.94
N GLU A 353 -21.75 42.71 -10.63
CA GLU A 353 -22.60 41.80 -9.82
C GLU A 353 -22.19 40.35 -9.52
N VAL A 354 -21.90 40.14 -8.23
CA VAL A 354 -22.57 39.17 -7.33
C VAL A 354 -22.97 37.83 -7.96
N VAL A 355 -22.29 36.74 -7.57
CA VAL A 355 -22.91 35.50 -7.07
C VAL A 355 -21.83 34.62 -6.41
N SER A 356 -22.10 34.22 -5.17
CA SER A 356 -21.42 33.13 -4.47
C SER A 356 -21.57 31.80 -5.22
N THR A 357 -20.47 31.11 -5.51
CA THR A 357 -20.48 29.64 -5.60
C THR A 357 -19.14 29.06 -5.19
N ASN A 358 -19.18 28.20 -4.17
CA ASN A 358 -18.14 27.24 -3.81
C ASN A 358 -17.69 26.45 -5.05
N SER A 359 -16.47 26.67 -5.52
CA SER A 359 -15.80 25.74 -6.44
C SER A 359 -14.84 24.86 -5.64
N ASN A 360 -15.33 23.69 -5.24
CA ASN A 360 -14.48 22.53 -5.04
C ASN A 360 -13.67 22.33 -6.32
N GLU A 361 -12.35 22.47 -6.24
CA GLU A 361 -11.40 22.08 -7.28
C GLU A 361 -11.39 20.55 -7.38
N ASP A 362 -12.42 20.03 -8.05
CA ASP A 362 -12.50 18.65 -8.46
C ASP A 362 -11.59 18.46 -9.68
N SER A 363 -10.62 17.58 -9.50
CA SER A 363 -9.64 17.08 -10.46
C SER A 363 -10.10 17.14 -11.93
N GLY A 364 -9.22 17.62 -12.82
CA GLY A 364 -9.43 17.88 -14.25
C GLY A 364 -9.79 16.67 -15.15
N TYR A 365 -10.63 15.74 -14.71
CA TYR A 365 -11.32 14.79 -15.54
C TYR A 365 -12.49 15.49 -16.23
N ARG A 366 -12.28 15.97 -17.47
CA ARG A 366 -13.39 16.39 -18.34
C ARG A 366 -14.46 15.30 -18.32
N LYS A 367 -15.65 15.64 -17.80
CA LYS A 367 -16.79 14.72 -17.73
C LYS A 367 -17.03 14.18 -19.14
N LYS A 368 -16.96 12.85 -19.33
CA LYS A 368 -17.25 12.21 -20.61
C LYS A 368 -18.76 12.39 -20.85
N ILE A 369 -19.14 13.09 -21.92
CA ILE A 369 -20.54 13.35 -22.29
C ILE A 369 -20.81 12.64 -23.63
N CYS A 370 -21.90 11.87 -23.71
CA CYS A 370 -22.31 11.25 -24.97
C CYS A 370 -22.69 12.33 -26.00
N PRO A 371 -22.11 12.34 -27.21
CA PRO A 371 -22.39 13.37 -28.20
C PRO A 371 -23.80 13.28 -28.81
N ASN A 372 -24.45 12.11 -28.74
CA ASN A 372 -25.77 11.92 -29.34
C ASN A 372 -26.92 12.24 -28.38
N CYS A 373 -26.88 11.73 -27.14
CA CYS A 373 -27.98 11.91 -26.18
C CYS A 373 -27.63 12.77 -24.97
N GLY A 374 -26.42 13.33 -24.90
CA GLY A 374 -25.99 14.20 -23.80
C GLY A 374 -25.81 13.51 -22.44
N ASN A 375 -25.84 12.17 -22.40
CA ASN A 375 -25.71 11.43 -21.14
C ASN A 375 -24.34 11.69 -20.48
N THR A 376 -24.35 12.03 -19.19
CA THR A 376 -23.18 12.35 -18.36
C THR A 376 -22.91 11.27 -17.30
N ASN A 377 -23.76 10.25 -17.18
CA ASN A 377 -23.62 9.21 -16.18
C ASN A 377 -22.44 8.27 -16.54
N LYS A 378 -21.35 8.37 -15.78
CA LYS A 378 -20.13 7.58 -15.98
C LYS A 378 -20.39 6.06 -15.97
N ALA A 379 -21.34 5.58 -15.18
CA ALA A 379 -21.67 4.14 -15.12
C ALA A 379 -22.31 3.63 -16.42
N GLN A 380 -22.89 4.52 -17.23
CA GLN A 380 -23.52 4.21 -18.51
C GLN A 380 -22.60 4.47 -19.71
N ILE A 381 -21.43 5.08 -19.53
CA ILE A 381 -20.45 5.27 -20.61
C ILE A 381 -19.37 4.22 -20.45
N ARG A 382 -19.41 3.19 -21.30
CA ARG A 382 -18.44 2.09 -21.27
C ARG A 382 -17.29 2.40 -22.22
N GLU A 383 -16.07 2.08 -21.79
CA GLU A 383 -14.88 2.13 -22.63
C GLU A 383 -14.61 0.72 -23.19
N ILE A 384 -14.50 0.61 -24.50
CA ILE A 384 -14.35 -0.66 -25.23
C ILE A 384 -13.17 -0.54 -26.19
N ASP A 385 -12.49 -1.65 -26.45
CA ASP A 385 -11.42 -1.70 -27.46
C ASP A 385 -11.99 -1.58 -28.88
N ASP A 386 -11.47 -0.61 -29.63
CA ASP A 386 -11.76 -0.39 -31.04
C ASP A 386 -10.90 -1.33 -31.91
N LYS A 387 -11.40 -2.55 -32.11
CA LYS A 387 -10.75 -3.58 -32.93
C LYS A 387 -10.52 -3.17 -34.39
N THR A 388 -11.13 -2.09 -34.86
CA THR A 388 -10.91 -1.58 -36.22
C THR A 388 -9.60 -0.81 -36.36
N ARG A 389 -9.01 -0.36 -35.24
CA ARG A 389 -7.78 0.43 -35.24
C ARG A 389 -6.75 -0.16 -34.29
N VAL A 390 -5.81 -0.90 -34.87
CA VAL A 390 -4.63 -1.43 -34.17
C VAL A 390 -3.59 -0.32 -34.04
N ILE A 391 -3.20 0.03 -32.81
CA ILE A 391 -2.11 0.98 -32.54
C ILE A 391 -0.78 0.22 -32.59
N PHE A 392 -0.75 -0.98 -32.03
CA PHE A 392 0.40 -1.88 -32.00
C PHE A 392 -0.12 -3.32 -32.00
N PRO A 393 0.61 -4.34 -32.50
CA PRO A 393 0.15 -5.73 -32.43
C PRO A 393 -0.29 -6.11 -31.01
N GLY A 394 -1.58 -6.43 -30.85
CA GLY A 394 -2.20 -6.74 -29.55
C GLY A 394 -2.79 -5.55 -28.77
N PHE A 395 -2.56 -4.31 -29.21
CA PHE A 395 -3.08 -3.07 -28.61
C PHE A 395 -4.01 -2.34 -29.58
N TYR A 396 -5.27 -2.21 -29.19
CA TYR A 396 -6.31 -1.52 -29.95
C TYR A 396 -6.54 -0.12 -29.36
N ALA A 397 -6.98 0.82 -30.21
CA ALA A 397 -7.45 2.11 -29.72
C ALA A 397 -8.67 1.94 -28.81
N LYS A 398 -8.98 2.92 -27.96
CA LYS A 398 -10.20 2.92 -27.13
C LYS A 398 -11.32 3.67 -27.85
N LYS A 399 -12.55 3.20 -27.69
CA LYS A 399 -13.79 3.91 -28.05
C LYS A 399 -14.77 3.86 -26.89
N TYR A 400 -15.61 4.87 -26.79
CA TYR A 400 -16.68 4.96 -25.80
C TYR A 400 -18.00 4.53 -26.42
N MET A 401 -18.83 3.85 -25.64
CA MET A 401 -20.19 3.46 -26.02
C MET A 401 -21.17 3.92 -24.94
N CYS A 402 -22.21 4.64 -25.35
CA CYS A 402 -23.27 5.06 -24.44
C CYS A 402 -24.28 3.91 -24.24
N GLY A 403 -24.50 3.50 -23.01
CA GLY A 403 -25.50 2.48 -22.66
C GLY A 403 -26.95 2.92 -22.85
N GLN A 404 -27.22 4.21 -23.07
CA GLN A 404 -28.57 4.73 -23.27
C GLN A 404 -28.98 4.76 -24.76
N CYS A 405 -28.12 5.25 -25.64
CA CYS A 405 -28.42 5.39 -27.08
C CYS A 405 -27.56 4.50 -27.99
N ALA A 406 -26.70 3.65 -27.41
CA ALA A 406 -25.76 2.78 -28.12
C ALA A 406 -24.78 3.50 -29.07
N THR A 407 -24.69 4.83 -29.02
CA THR A 407 -23.76 5.58 -29.87
C THR A 407 -22.33 5.34 -29.42
N GLU A 408 -21.47 5.07 -30.40
CA GLU A 408 -20.04 4.92 -30.21
C GLU A 408 -19.29 6.19 -30.63
N TRP A 409 -18.31 6.64 -29.86
CA TRP A 409 -17.43 7.77 -30.22
C TRP A 409 -16.02 7.58 -29.65
N ARG A 410 -15.08 8.44 -30.06
CA ARG A 410 -13.68 8.40 -29.62
C ARG A 410 -13.37 9.55 -28.67
#